data_AF-W2P7A9-F1
#
_entry.id   AF-W2P7A9-F1
#
_cell.length_a   1.000
_cell.length_b   1.000
_cell.length_c   1.000
_cell.angle_alpha   90.00
_cell.angle_beta   90.00
_cell.angle_gamma   90.00
#
_symmetry.space_group_name_H-M   'P 1'
#
loop_
_entity.id
_entity.type
_entity.pdbx_description
1 polymer ?
#
loop_
_entity_poly.entity_id
_entity_poly.type
_entity_poly.pdbx_seq_one_letter_code
_entity_poly.pdbx_strand_id
1 'polypeptide(L)'
;MTTTDLDLIAESHSSANVKRFLRSQSDVEERLQGNNMFNLEKFKRASDDANYAKSLFPEMETIWTRMDDVYKTFKAMGFATDKQLSQVYKDYRAWLKIHHPSKDTELTSAQAFLFDASRIDRAKSNSALAQRLFAKWKASGLDEGPVYQKLWIMGLENDNAVYKLYTDYVLWLDKNFPLPLKSTT
;
A
#
# COMPACT_ATOMS: atom_id res chain seq x y z
N MET A 1 5.98 -57.93 -17.13
CA MET A 1 5.92 -57.16 -18.39
C MET A 1 4.55 -56.53 -18.46
N THR A 2 4.34 -55.22 -18.49
CA THR A 2 5.18 -54.01 -18.61
C THR A 2 4.21 -52.90 -18.16
N THR A 3 4.38 -52.23 -17.03
CA THR A 3 5.28 -51.07 -16.81
C THR A 3 5.16 -49.99 -17.87
N THR A 4 3.95 -49.55 -18.23
CA THR A 4 3.81 -48.39 -19.10
C THR A 4 2.50 -47.65 -18.83
N ASP A 5 2.38 -47.00 -17.68
CA ASP A 5 1.38 -45.92 -17.52
C ASP A 5 1.69 -44.95 -16.37
N LEU A 6 2.59 -45.31 -15.45
CA LEU A 6 3.03 -44.39 -14.38
C LEU A 6 4.13 -43.40 -14.83
N ASP A 7 4.84 -43.67 -15.93
CA ASP A 7 5.84 -42.74 -16.47
C ASP A 7 5.21 -41.58 -17.27
N LEU A 8 3.91 -41.64 -17.61
CA LEU A 8 3.23 -40.59 -18.38
C LEU A 8 2.73 -39.41 -17.54
N ILE A 9 2.76 -39.51 -16.19
CA ILE A 9 2.32 -38.42 -15.30
C ILE A 9 3.52 -37.54 -14.85
N ALA A 10 4.75 -38.00 -15.05
CA ALA A 10 5.95 -37.29 -14.62
C ALA A 10 6.30 -36.06 -15.49
N GLU A 11 5.70 -35.90 -16.68
CA GLU A 11 6.15 -34.91 -17.66
C GLU A 11 5.25 -33.69 -17.90
N SER A 12 4.12 -33.52 -17.20
CA SER A 12 3.17 -32.42 -17.49
C SER A 12 3.08 -31.31 -16.43
N HIS A 13 3.69 -31.47 -15.24
CA HIS A 13 3.64 -30.43 -14.22
C HIS A 13 5.01 -29.77 -14.09
N SER A 14 5.22 -28.73 -14.91
CA SER A 14 6.30 -27.75 -14.75
C SER A 14 6.64 -27.55 -13.27
N SER A 15 7.92 -27.63 -12.92
CA SER A 15 8.40 -27.45 -11.53
C SER A 15 7.87 -26.18 -10.87
N ALA A 16 7.50 -25.16 -11.67
CA ALA A 16 6.86 -23.95 -11.20
C ALA A 16 5.42 -24.17 -10.71
N ASN A 17 4.65 -25.03 -11.37
CA ASN A 17 3.28 -25.37 -10.97
C ASN A 17 3.26 -26.27 -9.74
N VAL A 18 4.20 -27.22 -9.65
CA VAL A 18 4.40 -28.03 -8.43
C VAL A 18 4.80 -27.13 -7.26
N LYS A 19 5.73 -26.19 -7.46
CA LYS A 19 6.10 -25.19 -6.44
C LYS A 19 4.94 -24.28 -6.05
N ARG A 20 4.09 -23.86 -6.98
CA ARG A 20 2.88 -23.07 -6.69
C ARG A 20 1.85 -23.86 -5.90
N PHE A 21 1.63 -25.12 -6.26
CA PHE A 21 0.71 -26.01 -5.56
C PHE A 21 1.18 -26.28 -4.12
N LEU A 22 2.46 -26.65 -3.94
CA LEU A 22 3.04 -26.86 -2.61
C LEU A 22 3.03 -25.59 -1.76
N ARG A 23 3.28 -24.41 -2.37
CA ARG A 23 3.12 -23.13 -1.68
C ARG A 23 1.67 -22.90 -1.25
N SER A 24 0.70 -23.12 -2.13
CA SER A 24 -0.70 -22.96 -1.78
C SER A 24 -1.17 -23.91 -0.67
N GLN A 25 -0.66 -25.15 -0.61
CA GLN A 25 -0.97 -26.10 0.46
C GLN A 25 -0.35 -25.65 1.80
N SER A 26 0.91 -25.20 1.78
CA SER A 26 1.57 -24.62 2.96
C SER A 26 0.84 -23.36 3.46
N ASP A 27 0.40 -22.49 2.55
CA ASP A 27 -0.35 -21.28 2.87
C ASP A 27 -1.73 -21.66 3.46
N VAL A 28 -2.37 -22.72 2.97
CA VAL A 28 -3.65 -23.24 3.49
C VAL A 28 -3.49 -23.87 4.87
N GLU A 29 -2.47 -24.70 5.09
CA GLU A 29 -2.18 -25.30 6.41
C GLU A 29 -1.83 -24.22 7.45
N GLU A 30 -1.08 -23.19 7.07
CA GLU A 30 -0.75 -22.06 7.94
C GLU A 30 -1.98 -21.24 8.32
N ARG A 31 -2.92 -21.03 7.38
CA ARG A 31 -4.21 -20.36 7.63
C ARG A 31 -5.11 -21.17 8.57
N LEU A 32 -5.04 -22.50 8.52
CA LEU A 32 -5.88 -23.39 9.33
C LEU A 32 -5.42 -23.51 10.78
N GLN A 33 -4.15 -23.24 11.09
CA GLN A 33 -3.61 -23.47 12.44
C GLN A 33 -3.74 -22.29 13.41
N GLY A 34 -4.23 -21.12 13.00
CA GLY A 34 -4.62 -19.99 13.89
C GLY A 34 -3.52 -19.36 14.77
N ASN A 35 -2.41 -20.06 15.02
CA ASN A 35 -1.36 -19.71 15.98
C ASN A 35 -0.13 -19.06 15.33
N ASN A 36 -0.01 -19.00 13.98
CA ASN A 36 1.22 -18.57 13.29
C ASN A 36 1.12 -17.22 12.54
N MET A 37 -0.02 -16.53 12.57
CA MET A 37 -0.15 -15.21 11.90
C MET A 37 0.33 -14.04 12.78
N PHE A 38 0.46 -14.27 14.08
CA PHE A 38 0.92 -13.33 15.09
C PHE A 38 2.40 -13.56 15.44
N ASN A 39 3.19 -13.93 14.45
CA ASN A 39 4.61 -14.16 14.63
C ASN A 39 5.36 -12.83 14.48
N LEU A 40 6.13 -12.48 15.52
CA LEU A 40 6.99 -11.30 15.54
C LEU A 40 7.89 -11.23 14.30
N GLU A 41 8.40 -12.36 13.81
CA GLU A 41 9.26 -12.43 12.63
C GLU A 41 8.53 -12.01 11.36
N LYS A 42 7.23 -12.33 11.22
CA LYS A 42 6.42 -11.88 10.08
C LYS A 42 6.23 -10.38 10.10
N PHE A 43 6.00 -9.79 11.27
CA PHE A 43 5.90 -8.34 11.38
C PHE A 43 7.25 -7.66 11.13
N LYS A 44 8.35 -8.19 11.67
CA LYS A 44 9.69 -7.67 11.36
C LYS A 44 9.98 -7.74 9.85
N ARG A 45 9.65 -8.87 9.22
CA ARG A 45 9.74 -8.99 7.76
C ARG A 45 8.85 -7.98 7.03
N ALA A 46 7.62 -7.75 7.48
CA ALA A 46 6.76 -6.74 6.88
C ALA A 46 7.27 -5.30 7.10
N SER A 47 7.98 -5.05 8.20
CA SER A 47 8.68 -3.78 8.45
C SER A 47 9.81 -3.54 7.44
N ASP A 48 10.49 -4.62 7.03
CA ASP A 48 11.68 -4.55 6.17
C ASP A 48 11.33 -4.75 4.67
N ASP A 49 10.23 -5.44 4.35
CA ASP A 49 9.77 -5.77 3.00
C ASP A 49 8.34 -5.27 2.74
N ALA A 50 8.26 -4.16 1.99
CA ALA A 50 6.99 -3.54 1.63
C ALA A 50 6.10 -4.39 0.70
N ASN A 51 6.64 -5.33 -0.05
CA ASN A 51 5.82 -6.25 -0.86
C ASN A 51 5.24 -7.35 0.02
N TYR A 52 5.99 -7.83 1.01
CA TYR A 52 5.47 -8.73 2.03
C TYR A 52 4.39 -8.07 2.90
N ALA A 53 4.57 -6.79 3.26
CA ALA A 53 3.52 -6.03 3.95
C ALA A 53 2.20 -5.97 3.17
N LYS A 54 2.27 -5.79 1.84
CA LYS A 54 1.08 -5.77 0.97
C LYS A 54 0.31 -7.09 0.93
N SER A 55 0.97 -8.23 1.10
CA SER A 55 0.28 -9.53 1.19
C SER A 55 -0.23 -9.78 2.61
N LEU A 56 0.50 -9.33 3.63
CA LEU A 56 0.14 -9.56 5.03
C LEU A 56 -1.08 -8.73 5.49
N PHE A 57 -1.21 -7.48 5.04
CA PHE A 57 -2.29 -6.59 5.52
C PHE A 57 -3.71 -7.05 5.16
N PRO A 58 -4.00 -7.51 3.93
CA PRO A 58 -5.28 -8.15 3.62
C PRO A 58 -5.55 -9.39 4.48
N GLU A 59 -4.54 -10.20 4.77
CA GLU A 59 -4.72 -11.39 5.63
C GLU A 59 -5.06 -11.00 7.07
N MET A 60 -4.34 -10.02 7.64
CA MET A 60 -4.63 -9.44 8.96
C MET A 60 -6.08 -8.94 9.08
N GLU A 61 -6.60 -8.29 8.04
CA GLU A 61 -7.98 -7.82 7.99
C GLU A 61 -9.01 -8.96 8.02
N THR A 62 -8.77 -10.07 7.30
CA THR A 62 -9.71 -11.21 7.29
C THR A 62 -9.88 -11.88 8.66
N ILE A 63 -8.90 -11.72 9.56
CA ILE A 63 -8.91 -12.29 10.92
C ILE A 63 -9.37 -11.27 11.96
N TRP A 64 -9.02 -9.99 11.79
CA TRP A 64 -9.39 -8.93 12.74
C TRP A 64 -10.51 -8.07 12.21
N THR A 65 -11.69 -8.29 12.76
CA THR A 65 -12.89 -7.52 12.45
C THR A 65 -12.87 -6.11 13.06
N ARG A 66 -11.97 -5.80 14.01
CA ARG A 66 -11.93 -4.51 14.72
C ARG A 66 -10.49 -4.03 15.03
N MET A 67 -10.24 -2.74 14.80
CA MET A 67 -8.98 -2.06 15.12
C MET A 67 -8.53 -2.16 16.57
N ASP A 68 -9.47 -2.30 17.50
CA ASP A 68 -9.17 -2.46 18.93
C ASP A 68 -8.46 -3.79 19.21
N ASP A 69 -8.82 -4.85 18.48
CA ASP A 69 -8.19 -6.17 18.62
C ASP A 69 -6.77 -6.18 18.03
N VAL A 70 -6.58 -5.40 16.96
CA VAL A 70 -5.25 -5.13 16.37
C VAL A 70 -4.36 -4.39 17.37
N TYR A 71 -4.88 -3.31 17.97
CA TYR A 71 -4.12 -2.54 18.96
C TYR A 71 -3.77 -3.37 20.19
N LYS A 72 -4.72 -4.14 20.75
CA LYS A 72 -4.47 -5.01 21.91
C LYS A 72 -3.37 -6.02 21.61
N THR A 73 -3.37 -6.60 20.42
CA THR A 73 -2.36 -7.59 20.03
C THR A 73 -0.98 -6.94 19.87
N PHE A 74 -0.86 -5.84 19.13
CA PHE A 74 0.41 -5.13 18.99
C PHE A 74 0.94 -4.61 20.34
N LYS A 75 0.04 -4.18 21.23
CA LYS A 75 0.38 -3.81 22.61
C LYS A 75 0.91 -5.00 23.41
N ALA A 76 0.27 -6.16 23.33
CA ALA A 76 0.75 -7.39 23.99
C ALA A 76 2.14 -7.83 23.47
N MET A 77 2.46 -7.53 22.21
CA MET A 77 3.78 -7.79 21.61
C MET A 77 4.84 -6.73 21.94
N GLY A 78 4.49 -5.65 22.65
CA GLY A 78 5.45 -4.61 23.01
C GLY A 78 5.79 -3.61 21.90
N PHE A 79 4.87 -3.34 20.96
CA PHE A 79 5.11 -2.37 19.87
C PHE A 79 5.44 -0.93 20.35
N ALA A 80 5.16 -0.61 21.61
CA ALA A 80 5.51 0.67 22.22
C ALA A 80 7.03 0.83 22.40
N THR A 81 7.75 -0.28 22.55
CA THR A 81 9.20 -0.32 22.76
C THR A 81 9.95 -0.92 21.57
N ASP A 82 9.27 -1.67 20.69
CA ASP A 82 9.86 -2.22 19.46
C ASP A 82 9.53 -1.33 18.26
N LYS A 83 10.58 -0.72 17.67
CA LYS A 83 10.45 0.23 16.55
C LYS A 83 9.88 -0.42 15.29
N GLN A 84 10.21 -1.67 15.00
CA GLN A 84 9.72 -2.37 13.80
C GLN A 84 8.24 -2.70 13.95
N LEU A 85 7.83 -3.22 15.11
CA LEU A 85 6.42 -3.43 15.41
C LEU A 85 5.62 -2.12 15.40
N SER A 86 6.20 -1.04 15.93
CA SER A 86 5.59 0.30 15.88
C SER A 86 5.34 0.75 14.44
N GLN A 87 6.30 0.50 13.56
CA GLN A 87 6.22 0.87 12.15
C GLN A 87 5.13 0.05 11.44
N VAL A 88 5.12 -1.27 11.61
CA VAL A 88 4.11 -2.15 11.00
C VAL A 88 2.70 -1.80 11.45
N TYR A 89 2.52 -1.46 12.74
CA TYR A 89 1.24 -1.01 13.26
C TYR A 89 0.75 0.27 12.56
N LYS A 90 1.64 1.24 12.37
CA LYS A 90 1.32 2.51 11.68
C LYS A 90 1.00 2.27 10.20
N ASP A 91 1.76 1.40 9.55
CA ASP A 91 1.57 1.06 8.13
C ASP A 91 0.26 0.32 7.90
N TYR A 92 -0.08 -0.62 8.78
CA TYR A 92 -1.36 -1.29 8.74
C TYR A 92 -2.53 -0.34 9.03
N ARG A 93 -2.38 0.59 9.99
CA ARG A 93 -3.37 1.66 10.20
C ARG A 93 -3.58 2.53 8.96
N ALA A 94 -2.50 2.90 8.29
CA ALA A 94 -2.58 3.66 7.05
C ALA A 94 -3.25 2.85 5.95
N TRP A 95 -2.98 1.55 5.84
CA TRP A 95 -3.62 0.65 4.88
C TRP A 95 -5.13 0.52 5.11
N LEU A 96 -5.57 0.33 6.36
CA LEU A 96 -7.01 0.21 6.68
C LEU A 96 -7.81 1.49 6.37
N LYS A 97 -7.23 2.68 6.57
CA LYS A 97 -7.87 3.94 6.14
C LYS A 97 -8.14 4.02 4.64
N ILE A 98 -7.34 3.33 3.84
CA ILE A 98 -7.44 3.31 2.37
C ILE A 98 -8.48 2.32 1.91
N HIS A 99 -8.45 1.12 2.50
CA HIS A 99 -9.15 -0.03 1.97
C HIS A 99 -10.46 -0.34 2.71
N HIS A 100 -10.58 0.03 3.99
CA HIS A 100 -11.72 -0.32 4.87
C HIS A 100 -12.09 0.84 5.81
N PRO A 101 -12.52 2.00 5.27
CA PRO A 101 -12.91 3.13 6.11
C PRO A 101 -14.13 2.77 6.98
N SER A 102 -13.98 2.85 8.31
CA SER A 102 -15.10 2.62 9.25
C SER A 102 -16.03 3.82 9.29
N LYS A 103 -17.29 3.61 9.71
CA LYS A 103 -18.32 4.66 9.85
C LYS A 103 -17.96 5.78 10.85
N ASP A 104 -17.00 5.54 11.75
CA ASP A 104 -16.53 6.51 12.76
C ASP A 104 -15.21 7.20 12.36
N THR A 105 -14.67 6.90 11.18
CA THR A 105 -13.57 7.66 10.58
C THR A 105 -14.22 8.69 9.66
N GLU A 106 -14.00 10.00 9.87
CA GLU A 106 -14.50 11.02 8.93
C GLU A 106 -14.12 10.59 7.51
N LEU A 107 -15.15 10.35 6.69
CA LEU A 107 -15.01 9.88 5.32
C LEU A 107 -14.29 10.96 4.53
N THR A 108 -12.96 10.85 4.41
CA THR A 108 -12.26 11.51 3.32
C THR A 108 -12.71 10.80 2.05
N SER A 109 -13.38 11.53 1.15
CA SER A 109 -13.62 11.02 -0.21
C SER A 109 -12.31 10.46 -0.80
N ALA A 110 -12.40 9.53 -1.76
CA ALA A 110 -11.21 8.99 -2.43
C ALA A 110 -10.26 10.10 -2.92
N GLN A 111 -10.83 11.24 -3.31
CA GLN A 111 -10.12 12.46 -3.64
C GLN A 111 -9.45 13.13 -2.44
N ALA A 112 -10.15 13.29 -1.30
CA ALA A 112 -9.57 13.84 -0.07
C ALA A 112 -8.44 12.96 0.49
N PHE A 113 -8.52 11.64 0.31
CA PHE A 113 -7.43 10.72 0.67
C PHE A 113 -6.13 10.95 -0.13
N LEU A 114 -6.21 11.48 -1.35
CA LEU A 114 -5.03 11.87 -2.12
C LEU A 114 -4.27 13.05 -1.48
N PHE A 115 -4.91 13.78 -0.58
CA PHE A 115 -4.33 14.90 0.15
C PHE A 115 -4.19 14.61 1.65
N ASP A 116 -4.16 13.33 2.06
CA ASP A 116 -3.84 12.97 3.43
C ASP A 116 -2.42 13.45 3.81
N ALA A 117 -2.28 14.08 4.98
CA ALA A 117 -1.02 14.68 5.42
C ALA A 117 0.16 13.70 5.39
N SER A 118 -0.06 12.44 5.80
CA SER A 118 1.01 11.42 5.77
C SER A 118 1.44 11.04 4.37
N ARG A 119 0.54 11.17 3.38
CA ARG A 119 0.82 10.90 1.97
C ARG A 119 1.59 12.07 1.36
N ILE A 120 1.21 13.30 1.68
CA ILE A 120 1.96 14.51 1.29
C ILE A 120 3.36 14.49 1.89
N ASP A 121 3.51 14.21 3.20
CA ASP A 121 4.81 14.14 3.88
C ASP A 121 5.75 13.12 3.26
N ARG A 122 5.24 11.92 2.94
CA ARG A 122 6.05 10.90 2.25
C ARG A 122 6.43 11.32 0.83
N ALA A 123 5.55 12.01 0.11
CA ALA A 123 5.81 12.46 -1.25
C ALA A 123 6.85 13.60 -1.29
N LYS A 124 6.85 14.49 -0.29
CA LYS A 124 7.84 15.59 -0.16
C LYS A 124 9.29 15.06 -0.16
N SER A 125 9.53 13.93 0.48
CA SER A 125 10.88 13.38 0.68
C SER A 125 11.22 12.20 -0.24
N ASN A 126 10.30 11.76 -1.11
CA ASN A 126 10.50 10.58 -1.96
C ASN A 126 9.88 10.77 -3.35
N SER A 127 10.74 10.91 -4.35
CA SER A 127 10.34 11.16 -5.75
C SER A 127 9.50 10.04 -6.36
N ALA A 128 9.74 8.77 -6.01
CA ALA A 128 8.95 7.65 -6.51
C ALA A 128 7.52 7.66 -5.92
N LEU A 129 7.38 8.08 -4.67
CA LEU A 129 6.05 8.25 -4.05
C LEU A 129 5.34 9.49 -4.59
N ALA A 130 6.07 10.58 -4.85
CA ALA A 130 5.53 11.78 -5.51
C ALA A 130 4.97 11.46 -6.90
N GLN A 131 5.73 10.78 -7.77
CA GLN A 131 5.25 10.41 -9.10
C GLN A 131 4.01 9.53 -9.07
N ARG A 132 3.92 8.58 -8.11
CA ARG A 132 2.71 7.77 -7.92
C ARG A 132 1.53 8.63 -7.48
N LEU A 133 1.76 9.64 -6.64
CA LEU A 133 0.74 10.58 -6.22
C LEU A 133 0.24 11.44 -7.39
N PHE A 134 1.15 11.93 -8.23
CA PHE A 134 0.83 12.72 -9.43
C PHE A 134 -0.06 11.96 -10.40
N ALA A 135 0.29 10.70 -10.68
CA ALA A 135 -0.52 9.81 -11.51
C ALA A 135 -1.93 9.60 -10.94
N LYS A 136 -2.06 9.53 -9.61
CA LYS A 136 -3.37 9.40 -8.94
C LYS A 136 -4.19 10.69 -8.98
N TRP A 137 -3.58 11.86 -8.74
CA TRP A 137 -4.26 13.15 -8.93
C TRP A 137 -4.82 13.27 -10.35
N LYS A 138 -3.98 13.00 -11.35
CA LYS A 138 -4.40 13.07 -12.75
C LYS A 138 -5.50 12.05 -13.09
N ALA A 139 -5.37 10.80 -12.65
CA ALA A 139 -6.40 9.77 -12.87
C ALA A 139 -7.74 10.12 -12.18
N SER A 140 -7.72 10.95 -11.15
CA SER A 140 -8.91 11.48 -10.48
C SER A 140 -9.44 12.78 -11.10
N GLY A 141 -8.93 13.18 -12.28
CA GLY A 141 -9.37 14.39 -12.98
C GLY A 141 -8.90 15.69 -12.32
N LEU A 142 -7.88 15.61 -11.46
CA LEU A 142 -7.27 16.79 -10.85
C LEU A 142 -6.10 17.18 -11.73
N ASP A 143 -6.21 18.35 -12.34
CA ASP A 143 -5.11 19.04 -13.00
C ASP A 143 -4.54 20.10 -12.04
N GLU A 144 -3.73 21.03 -12.55
CA GLU A 144 -3.01 22.03 -11.74
C GLU A 144 -3.90 22.78 -10.74
N GLY A 145 -4.97 23.43 -11.21
CA GLY A 145 -5.81 24.31 -10.38
C GLY A 145 -6.41 23.63 -9.14
N PRO A 146 -7.10 22.48 -9.28
CA PRO A 146 -7.62 21.73 -8.13
C PRO A 146 -6.55 21.26 -7.14
N VAL A 147 -5.36 20.86 -7.62
CA VAL A 147 -4.25 20.44 -6.75
C VAL A 147 -3.68 21.63 -5.98
N TYR A 148 -3.48 22.77 -6.66
CA TYR A 148 -3.04 24.01 -6.02
C TYR A 148 -3.96 24.41 -4.87
N GLN A 149 -5.27 24.46 -5.10
CA GLN A 149 -6.26 24.84 -4.08
C GLN A 149 -6.21 23.93 -2.85
N LYS A 150 -6.02 22.62 -3.04
CA LYS A 150 -5.93 21.67 -1.93
C LYS A 150 -4.64 21.83 -1.14
N LEU A 151 -3.50 21.98 -1.82
CA LEU A 151 -2.22 22.16 -1.15
C LEU A 151 -2.10 23.53 -0.47
N TRP A 152 -2.76 24.57 -0.98
CA TRP A 152 -2.89 25.86 -0.33
C TRP A 152 -3.44 25.75 1.09
N ILE A 153 -4.55 25.03 1.25
CA ILE A 153 -5.18 24.77 2.55
C ILE A 153 -4.22 24.00 3.49
N MET A 154 -3.29 23.23 2.92
CA MET A 154 -2.28 22.46 3.66
C MET A 154 -0.98 23.23 3.94
N GLY A 155 -0.93 24.52 3.63
CA GLY A 155 0.23 25.38 3.95
C GLY A 155 1.22 25.56 2.81
N LEU A 156 0.81 25.43 1.55
CA LEU A 156 1.68 25.63 0.37
C LEU A 156 2.43 26.98 0.38
N GLU A 157 1.86 28.06 0.89
CA GLU A 157 2.57 29.35 1.01
C GLU A 157 3.72 29.34 2.01
N ASN A 158 3.67 28.45 3.00
CA ASN A 158 4.53 28.51 4.18
C ASN A 158 5.50 27.30 4.29
N ASP A 159 5.26 26.22 3.55
CA ASP A 159 6.11 25.02 3.48
C ASP A 159 6.75 24.89 2.09
N ASN A 160 8.05 25.24 1.99
CA ASN A 160 8.84 25.14 0.77
C ASN A 160 8.83 23.74 0.15
N ALA A 161 8.72 22.68 0.97
CA ALA A 161 8.67 21.31 0.45
C ALA A 161 7.28 20.97 -0.12
N VAL A 162 6.20 21.55 0.41
CA VAL A 162 4.86 21.47 -0.23
C VAL A 162 4.83 22.27 -1.52
N TYR A 163 5.40 23.48 -1.54
CA TYR A 163 5.52 24.29 -2.75
C TYR A 163 6.30 23.54 -3.85
N LYS A 164 7.44 22.94 -3.48
CA LYS A 164 8.23 22.11 -4.40
C LYS A 164 7.43 20.93 -4.95
N LEU A 165 6.68 20.22 -4.10
CA LEU A 165 5.84 19.09 -4.52
C LEU A 165 4.80 19.53 -5.56
N TYR A 166 4.21 20.71 -5.39
CA TYR A 166 3.30 21.32 -6.37
C TYR A 166 4.01 21.65 -7.69
N THR A 167 5.16 22.33 -7.64
CA THR A 167 5.89 22.67 -8.89
C THR A 167 6.36 21.43 -9.64
N ASP A 168 6.78 20.39 -8.92
CA ASP A 168 7.17 19.10 -9.51
C ASP A 168 5.96 18.43 -10.21
N TYR A 169 4.75 18.60 -9.66
CA TYR A 169 3.53 18.08 -10.27
C TYR A 169 3.17 18.82 -11.56
N VAL A 170 3.29 20.16 -11.60
CA VAL A 170 3.06 20.96 -12.82
C VAL A 170 4.01 20.54 -13.94
N LEU A 171 5.31 20.43 -13.64
CA LEU A 171 6.30 19.94 -14.59
C LEU A 171 5.99 18.52 -15.07
N TRP A 172 5.47 17.67 -14.19
CA TRP A 172 5.04 16.32 -14.56
C TRP A 172 3.82 16.34 -15.48
N LEU A 173 2.85 17.23 -15.27
CA LEU A 173 1.70 17.42 -16.17
C LEU A 173 2.17 17.86 -17.56
N ASP A 174 3.02 18.89 -17.65
CA ASP A 174 3.53 19.40 -18.93
C ASP A 174 4.26 18.32 -19.73
N LYS A 175 5.03 17.47 -19.03
CA LYS A 175 5.78 16.38 -19.65
C LYS A 175 4.90 15.23 -20.14
N ASN A 176 3.85 14.87 -19.40
CA ASN A 176 3.07 13.65 -19.66
C ASN A 176 1.73 13.93 -20.36
N PHE A 177 1.21 15.15 -20.26
CA PHE A 177 -0.07 15.60 -20.80
C PHE A 177 0.08 17.00 -21.40
N PRO A 178 0.99 17.20 -22.37
CA PRO A 178 1.21 18.51 -22.96
C PRO A 178 -0.09 19.05 -23.59
N LEU A 179 -0.42 20.31 -23.30
CA LEU A 179 -1.54 20.96 -23.93
C LEU A 179 -1.28 21.08 -25.45
N PRO A 180 -2.31 20.90 -26.30
CA PRO A 180 -2.15 21.11 -27.73
C PRO A 180 -1.69 22.54 -27.98
N LEU A 181 -0.64 22.69 -28.80
CA LEU A 181 -0.16 24.00 -29.25
C LEU A 181 -1.34 24.74 -29.87
N LYS A 182 -1.65 25.92 -29.33
CA LYS A 182 -2.61 26.83 -29.99
C LYS A 182 -2.05 27.13 -31.37
N SER A 183 -2.74 26.66 -32.40
CA SER A 183 -2.53 27.13 -33.76
C SER A 183 -2.76 28.63 -33.75
N THR A 184 -1.68 29.41 -33.84
CA THR A 184 -1.75 30.83 -34.21
C THR A 184 -2.31 30.88 -35.62
N THR A 185 -3.60 31.22 -35.73
CA THR A 185 -4.22 31.72 -36.96
C THR A 185 -3.90 33.19 -37.11
#